data_AF-A0A6L7F9S0-F1
#
_entry.id   AF-A0A6L7F9S0-F1
#
_cell.length_a   1.000
_cell.length_b   1.000
_cell.length_c   1.000
_cell.angle_alpha   90.00
_cell.angle_beta   90.00
_cell.angle_gamma   90.00
#
_symmetry.space_group_name_H-M   'P 1'
#
loop_
_entity.id
_entity.type
_entity.pdbx_description
1 polymer ?
#
loop_
_entity_poly.entity_id
_entity_poly.type
_entity_poly.pdbx_seq_one_letter_code
_entity_poly.pdbx_strand_id
1 'polypeptide(L)'
;MGFSSARNLGRDISAGFSPPRRMPISEAVKKFMRVPKGAGNSVPWDPELTPYIIEPMNCLASREYDAVIFVGPARTGKTIGLIDGWIVYTIVCDPSDMLVVQMTEDKAREHSKKRLDRTFRSSAAVKKRMSPRRNDNNVHDKTFRDGSFLKIGWPSVNIMSSSDYRFVALTDYDRFPENIDSEGDGFSLASKRTTTFMSAGMTLVESSPGRDICDSKWRRKSPHEAPPTTGILSLYNRGDRRRWYWPCPHCGEYFQPAMDAMTGYRNEPDPFKASEAAYLLCPHCSGIITAEKKRELNSAGVWLREGQVIDRNGNVSGEPRRSRIASFWM
;
A
#
# COMPACT_ATOMS: atom_id res chain seq x y z
N MET A 1 37.72 10.59 16.63
CA MET A 1 36.56 11.07 15.84
C MET A 1 37.09 11.62 14.54
N GLY A 2 36.91 10.93 13.42
CA GLY A 2 37.30 11.44 12.11
C GLY A 2 36.16 12.28 11.54
N PHE A 3 36.35 13.59 11.39
CA PHE A 3 35.42 14.42 10.63
C PHE A 3 35.38 13.95 9.17
N SER A 4 34.18 13.85 8.59
CA SER A 4 34.04 13.56 7.16
C SER A 4 34.64 14.69 6.33
N SER A 5 35.39 14.38 5.27
CA SER A 5 35.92 15.43 4.39
C SER A 5 34.78 16.23 3.77
N ALA A 6 34.98 17.55 3.61
CA ALA A 6 34.00 18.44 2.98
C ALA A 6 33.58 17.95 1.58
N ARG A 7 34.50 17.31 0.85
CA ARG A 7 34.23 16.69 -0.45
C ARG A 7 33.24 15.52 -0.37
N ASN A 8 33.35 14.68 0.66
CA ASN A 8 32.44 13.56 0.84
C ASN A 8 31.05 14.06 1.28
N LEU A 9 31.02 15.01 2.21
CA LEU A 9 29.78 15.66 2.63
C LEU A 9 29.05 16.33 1.46
N GLY A 10 29.78 17.09 0.64
CA GLY A 10 29.23 17.74 -0.55
C GLY A 10 28.68 16.75 -1.57
N ARG A 11 29.34 15.59 -1.77
CA ARG A 11 28.81 14.52 -2.63
C ARG A 11 27.52 13.91 -2.07
N ASP A 12 27.48 13.63 -0.78
CA ASP A 12 26.30 13.03 -0.15
C ASP A 12 25.09 13.98 -0.20
N ILE A 13 25.30 15.29 0.04
CA ILE A 13 24.24 16.31 -0.04
C ILE A 13 23.84 16.61 -1.50
N SER A 14 24.77 16.57 -2.47
CA SER A 14 24.47 16.87 -3.88
C SER A 14 23.37 15.98 -4.48
N ALA A 15 23.18 14.77 -3.94
CA ALA A 15 22.10 13.88 -4.33
C ALA A 15 20.70 14.46 -3.99
N GLY A 16 20.57 15.24 -2.93
CA GLY A 16 19.33 15.91 -2.53
C GLY A 16 18.96 17.12 -3.40
N PHE A 17 19.94 17.71 -4.11
CA PHE A 17 19.69 18.79 -5.07
C PHE A 17 19.34 18.29 -6.48
N SER A 18 19.51 16.99 -6.73
CA SER A 18 19.14 16.41 -8.02
C SER A 18 17.63 16.24 -8.10
N PRO A 19 16.99 16.53 -9.26
CA PRO A 19 15.57 16.27 -9.42
C PRO A 19 15.28 14.79 -9.15
N PRO A 20 14.18 14.46 -8.45
CA PRO A 20 13.83 13.09 -8.14
C PRO A 20 13.71 12.29 -9.43
N ARG A 21 14.20 11.05 -9.40
CA ARG A 21 14.14 10.17 -10.57
C ARG A 21 12.68 9.90 -10.90
N ARG A 22 12.20 10.44 -12.02
CA ARG A 22 10.85 10.20 -12.53
C ARG A 22 10.74 8.77 -13.05
N MET A 23 10.57 7.83 -12.14
CA MET A 23 10.41 6.40 -12.40
C MET A 23 9.17 5.93 -11.63
N PRO A 24 8.29 5.10 -12.22
CA PRO A 24 7.21 4.47 -11.48
C PRO A 24 7.77 3.72 -10.26
N ILE A 25 7.09 3.83 -9.11
CA ILE A 25 7.56 3.21 -7.86
C ILE A 25 7.71 1.70 -8.05
N SER A 26 6.81 1.05 -8.81
CA SER A 26 6.92 -0.38 -9.19
C SER A 26 8.23 -0.75 -9.85
N GLU A 27 8.67 0.04 -10.81
CA GLU A 27 9.93 -0.22 -11.52
C GLU A 27 11.14 0.01 -10.64
N ALA A 28 11.09 1.03 -9.78
CA ALA A 28 12.19 1.28 -8.84
C ALA A 28 12.29 0.17 -7.79
N VAL A 29 11.16 -0.28 -7.24
CA VAL A 29 11.11 -1.36 -6.26
C VAL A 29 11.62 -2.66 -6.88
N LYS A 30 11.14 -3.03 -8.08
CA LYS A 30 11.65 -4.18 -8.85
C LYS A 30 13.17 -4.12 -9.05
N LYS A 31 13.70 -2.92 -9.33
CA LYS A 31 15.13 -2.71 -9.59
C LYS A 31 16.00 -2.72 -8.33
N PHE A 32 15.53 -2.16 -7.23
CA PHE A 32 16.38 -1.82 -6.07
C PHE A 32 16.07 -2.62 -4.81
N MET A 33 14.86 -3.16 -4.65
CA MET A 33 14.45 -3.90 -3.46
C MET A 33 14.78 -5.39 -3.59
N ARG A 34 15.38 -5.96 -2.54
CA ARG A 34 15.50 -7.41 -2.36
C ARG A 34 14.68 -7.88 -1.17
N VAL A 35 13.93 -8.95 -1.37
CA VAL A 35 13.10 -9.62 -0.36
C VAL A 35 13.90 -10.76 0.28
N PRO A 36 14.15 -10.73 1.61
CA PRO A 36 14.83 -11.82 2.31
C PRO A 36 13.98 -13.11 2.31
N LYS A 37 14.56 -14.27 1.96
CA LYS A 37 13.87 -15.57 1.99
C LYS A 37 14.25 -16.50 3.15
N GLY A 38 15.21 -16.08 4.00
CA GLY A 38 15.77 -16.90 5.09
C GLY A 38 17.18 -17.41 4.76
N ALA A 39 17.88 -17.94 5.77
CA ALA A 39 19.25 -18.49 5.66
C ALA A 39 20.27 -17.58 4.93
N GLY A 40 20.15 -16.26 5.09
CA GLY A 40 21.04 -15.28 4.45
C GLY A 40 20.77 -15.03 2.96
N ASN A 41 19.77 -15.66 2.36
CA ASN A 41 19.42 -15.47 0.94
C ASN A 41 18.36 -14.37 0.73
N SER A 42 18.37 -13.74 -0.45
CA SER A 42 17.37 -12.76 -0.87
C SER A 42 17.11 -12.81 -2.38
N VAL A 43 15.85 -12.60 -2.76
CA VAL A 43 15.43 -12.52 -4.17
C VAL A 43 15.07 -11.07 -4.52
N PRO A 44 15.13 -10.66 -5.79
CA PRO A 44 14.51 -9.41 -6.21
C PRO A 44 13.01 -9.41 -5.88
N TRP A 45 12.45 -8.25 -5.58
CA TRP A 45 10.99 -8.13 -5.48
C TRP A 45 10.36 -8.39 -6.85
N ASP A 46 9.31 -9.21 -6.87
CA ASP A 46 8.63 -9.64 -8.09
C ASP A 46 7.23 -9.04 -8.17
N PRO A 47 6.97 -8.10 -9.11
CA PRO A 47 5.65 -7.49 -9.30
C PRO A 47 4.58 -8.49 -9.74
N GLU A 48 4.95 -9.59 -10.39
CA GLU A 48 4.00 -10.56 -10.96
C GLU A 48 3.31 -11.42 -9.88
N LEU A 49 3.84 -11.44 -8.66
CA LEU A 49 3.22 -12.14 -7.54
C LEU A 49 1.97 -11.41 -7.02
N THR A 50 1.94 -10.07 -7.11
CA THR A 50 0.85 -9.23 -6.61
C THR A 50 0.58 -8.06 -7.57
N PRO A 51 0.09 -8.31 -8.80
CA PRO A 51 -0.07 -7.29 -9.84
C PRO A 51 -1.04 -6.17 -9.44
N TYR A 52 -2.04 -6.47 -8.61
CA TYR A 52 -3.00 -5.50 -8.08
C TYR A 52 -2.37 -4.42 -7.17
N ILE A 53 -1.12 -4.60 -6.70
CA ILE A 53 -0.40 -3.59 -5.90
C ILE A 53 0.25 -2.52 -6.79
N ILE A 54 0.48 -2.80 -8.08
CA ILE A 54 1.29 -1.96 -8.98
C ILE A 54 0.71 -0.57 -9.16
N GLU A 55 -0.57 -0.48 -9.52
CA GLU A 55 -1.23 0.80 -9.74
C GLU A 55 -1.34 1.65 -8.46
N PRO A 56 -1.80 1.12 -7.30
CA PRO A 56 -1.78 1.87 -6.04
C PRO A 56 -0.38 2.35 -5.68
N MET A 57 0.64 1.52 -5.90
CA MET A 57 2.02 1.88 -5.61
C MET A 57 2.52 3.01 -6.50
N ASN A 58 2.17 3.02 -7.78
CA ASN A 58 2.53 4.10 -8.69
C ASN A 58 1.77 5.41 -8.40
N CYS A 59 0.55 5.32 -7.84
CA CYS A 59 -0.19 6.50 -7.40
C CYS A 59 0.51 7.26 -6.25
N LEU A 60 1.37 6.60 -5.46
CA LEU A 60 2.14 7.24 -4.37
C LEU A 60 3.16 8.28 -4.87
N ALA A 61 3.54 8.26 -6.14
CA ALA A 61 4.41 9.28 -6.76
C ALA A 61 3.61 10.36 -7.52
N SER A 62 2.29 10.21 -7.63
CA SER A 62 1.45 11.17 -8.35
C SER A 62 1.26 12.45 -7.55
N ARG A 63 1.27 13.59 -8.23
CA ARG A 63 0.91 14.89 -7.64
C ARG A 63 -0.59 15.21 -7.70
N GLU A 64 -1.36 14.32 -8.31
CA GLU A 64 -2.83 14.45 -8.40
C GLU A 64 -3.54 14.05 -7.11
N TYR A 65 -2.91 13.18 -6.31
CA TYR A 65 -3.48 12.64 -5.09
C TYR A 65 -2.73 13.15 -3.87
N ASP A 66 -3.46 13.40 -2.79
CA ASP A 66 -2.91 13.67 -1.46
C ASP A 66 -2.77 12.38 -0.65
N ALA A 67 -3.55 11.36 -1.00
CA ALA A 67 -3.55 10.08 -0.32
C ALA A 67 -3.84 8.90 -1.23
N VAL A 68 -3.28 7.76 -0.84
CA VAL A 68 -3.59 6.44 -1.40
C VAL A 68 -4.16 5.57 -0.29
N ILE A 69 -5.36 5.02 -0.51
CA ILE A 69 -6.03 4.14 0.43
C ILE A 69 -6.13 2.75 -0.20
N PHE A 70 -5.61 1.72 0.48
CA PHE A 70 -5.67 0.35 -0.01
C PHE A 70 -6.38 -0.56 0.99
N VAL A 71 -7.56 -1.04 0.60
CA VAL A 71 -8.34 -2.05 1.30
C VAL A 71 -8.09 -3.39 0.64
N GLY A 72 -7.66 -4.38 1.42
CA GLY A 72 -7.61 -5.75 0.92
C GLY A 72 -7.35 -6.75 2.03
N PRO A 73 -7.60 -8.05 1.82
CA PRO A 73 -7.44 -9.06 2.86
C PRO A 73 -5.97 -9.22 3.28
N ALA A 74 -5.74 -9.88 4.41
CA ALA A 74 -4.39 -10.19 4.86
C ALA A 74 -3.62 -11.04 3.83
N ARG A 75 -2.29 -10.96 3.83
CA ARG A 75 -1.39 -11.73 2.96
C ARG A 75 -1.54 -11.46 1.45
N THR A 76 -1.80 -10.22 1.07
CA THR A 76 -1.89 -9.77 -0.33
C THR A 76 -0.72 -8.87 -0.75
N GLY A 77 0.39 -8.90 -0.03
CA GLY A 77 1.56 -8.09 -0.38
C GLY A 77 1.42 -6.58 -0.11
N LYS A 78 0.34 -6.10 0.54
CA LYS A 78 0.14 -4.68 0.88
C LYS A 78 1.36 -4.06 1.55
N THR A 79 1.76 -4.60 2.71
CA THR A 79 2.86 -4.03 3.49
C THR A 79 4.19 -4.11 2.75
N ILE A 80 4.50 -5.24 2.09
CA ILE A 80 5.79 -5.39 1.39
C ILE A 80 5.90 -4.50 0.14
N GLY A 81 4.80 -4.32 -0.60
CA GLY A 81 4.79 -3.43 -1.77
C GLY A 81 4.61 -1.98 -1.38
N LEU A 82 3.47 -1.64 -0.77
CA LEU A 82 3.06 -0.25 -0.52
C LEU A 82 3.85 0.42 0.59
N ILE A 83 4.33 -0.32 1.61
CA ILE A 83 5.11 0.26 2.72
C ILE A 83 6.61 0.06 2.47
N ASP A 84 7.10 -1.19 2.49
CA ASP A 84 8.54 -1.47 2.39
C ASP A 84 9.10 -1.02 1.03
N GLY A 85 8.36 -1.26 -0.06
CA GLY A 85 8.74 -0.82 -1.40
C GLY A 85 8.79 0.71 -1.51
N TRP A 86 7.80 1.41 -0.95
CA TRP A 86 7.81 2.87 -0.94
C TRP A 86 8.96 3.44 -0.13
N ILE A 87 9.31 2.83 1.02
CA ILE A 87 10.52 3.17 1.79
C ILE A 87 11.79 2.99 0.94
N VAL A 88 11.91 1.90 0.18
CA VAL A 88 13.07 1.70 -0.70
C VAL A 88 13.12 2.78 -1.80
N TYR A 89 11.97 3.13 -2.37
CA TYR A 89 11.87 4.18 -3.36
C TYR A 89 12.31 5.53 -2.80
N THR A 90 11.83 5.92 -1.61
CA THR A 90 12.21 7.20 -0.99
C THR A 90 13.71 7.23 -0.71
N ILE A 91 14.29 6.18 -0.14
CA ILE A 91 15.74 6.16 0.15
C ILE A 91 16.62 6.29 -1.12
N VAL A 92 16.20 5.67 -2.24
CA VAL A 92 17.06 5.54 -3.42
C VAL A 92 16.77 6.61 -4.49
N CYS A 93 15.49 6.89 -4.73
CA CYS A 93 14.99 7.64 -5.89
C CYS A 93 14.49 9.04 -5.55
N ASP A 94 13.86 9.21 -4.39
CA ASP A 94 13.30 10.49 -3.92
C ASP A 94 13.59 10.69 -2.42
N PRO A 95 14.85 10.96 -2.04
CA PRO A 95 15.26 11.04 -0.64
C PRO A 95 14.47 12.13 0.08
N SER A 96 13.74 11.73 1.11
CA SER A 96 12.76 12.56 1.81
C SER A 96 12.40 11.94 3.15
N ASP A 97 11.96 12.79 4.08
CA ASP A 97 11.54 12.35 5.39
C ASP A 97 10.21 11.57 5.31
N MET A 98 10.18 10.41 5.97
CA MET A 98 9.06 9.50 5.95
C MET A 98 8.71 9.00 7.35
N LEU A 99 7.42 9.00 7.67
CA LEU A 99 6.87 8.39 8.88
C LEU A 99 6.07 7.13 8.52
N VAL A 100 6.37 6.02 9.19
CA VAL A 100 5.59 4.79 9.10
C VAL A 100 5.00 4.47 10.47
N VAL A 101 3.69 4.39 10.56
CA VAL A 101 2.97 4.14 11.81
C VAL A 101 2.41 2.73 11.78
N GLN A 102 2.87 1.89 12.72
CA GLN A 102 2.37 0.55 12.99
C GLN A 102 1.28 0.57 14.05
N MET A 103 0.55 -0.54 14.23
CA MET A 103 -0.54 -0.63 15.22
C MET A 103 -0.09 -0.46 16.68
N THR A 104 1.13 -0.89 17.04
CA THR A 104 1.69 -0.81 18.40
C THR A 104 3.21 -0.60 18.35
N GLU A 105 3.80 -0.17 19.47
CA GLU A 105 5.26 -0.02 19.59
C GLU A 105 6.01 -1.32 19.29
N ASP A 106 5.52 -2.45 19.82
CA ASP A 106 6.15 -3.76 19.58
C ASP A 106 6.13 -4.14 18.11
N LYS A 107 5.04 -3.83 17.39
CA LYS A 107 4.97 -4.07 15.94
C LYS A 107 5.85 -3.10 15.15
N ALA A 108 5.98 -1.85 15.58
CA ALA A 108 6.97 -0.89 15.05
C ALA A 108 8.41 -1.45 15.17
N ARG A 109 8.76 -1.93 16.37
CA ARG A 109 10.07 -2.53 16.67
C ARG A 109 10.31 -3.80 15.87
N GLU A 110 9.30 -4.67 15.76
CA GLU A 110 9.35 -5.90 14.98
C GLU A 110 9.55 -5.62 13.49
N HIS A 111 8.78 -4.69 12.93
CA HIS A 111 8.89 -4.31 11.53
C HIS A 111 10.29 -3.78 11.22
N SER A 112 10.79 -2.85 12.04
CA SER A 112 12.14 -2.30 11.90
C SER A 112 13.22 -3.39 11.91
N LYS A 113 13.29 -4.18 12.99
CA LYS A 113 14.40 -5.13 13.21
C LYS A 113 14.32 -6.38 12.34
N LYS A 114 13.13 -6.95 12.18
CA LYS A 114 12.98 -8.26 11.51
C LYS A 114 12.76 -8.14 10.01
N ARG A 115 12.28 -7.00 9.52
CA ARG A 115 11.89 -6.84 8.10
C ARG A 115 12.68 -5.73 7.41
N LEU A 116 12.65 -4.49 7.88
CA LEU A 116 13.34 -3.38 7.21
C LEU A 116 14.86 -3.54 7.28
N ASP A 117 15.43 -3.82 8.45
CA ASP A 117 16.87 -4.03 8.61
C ASP A 117 17.39 -5.15 7.68
N ARG A 118 16.61 -6.23 7.49
CA ARG A 118 16.98 -7.32 6.58
C ARG A 118 16.88 -6.88 5.12
N THR A 119 15.81 -6.18 4.76
CA THR A 119 15.63 -5.62 3.40
C THR A 119 16.75 -4.64 3.05
N PHE A 120 17.13 -3.76 3.97
CA PHE A 120 18.19 -2.76 3.78
C PHE A 120 19.56 -3.41 3.63
N ARG A 121 19.85 -4.46 4.42
CA ARG A 121 21.11 -5.22 4.30
C ARG A 121 21.22 -5.97 2.97
N SER A 122 20.11 -6.54 2.50
CA SER A 122 20.04 -7.30 1.24
C SER A 122 20.00 -6.40 -0.01
N SER A 123 19.53 -5.17 0.12
CA SER A 123 19.36 -4.23 -1.00
C SER A 123 20.57 -3.31 -1.12
N ALA A 124 21.47 -3.61 -2.06
CA ALA A 124 22.75 -2.90 -2.20
C ALA A 124 22.60 -1.38 -2.41
N ALA A 125 21.60 -0.94 -3.17
CA ALA A 125 21.31 0.47 -3.41
C ALA A 125 20.93 1.22 -2.11
N VAL A 126 20.13 0.58 -1.27
CA VAL A 126 19.70 1.10 0.04
C VAL A 126 20.89 1.13 1.01
N LYS A 127 21.65 0.02 1.09
CA LYS A 127 22.84 -0.07 1.96
C LYS A 127 23.86 1.04 1.70
N LYS A 128 24.03 1.46 0.44
CA LYS A 128 24.93 2.55 0.05
C LYS A 128 24.47 3.93 0.58
N ARG A 129 23.16 4.10 0.83
CA ARG A 129 22.56 5.34 1.34
C ARG A 129 22.43 5.39 2.85
N MET A 130 22.59 4.26 3.56
CA MET A 130 22.61 4.24 5.02
C MET A 130 23.73 5.11 5.59
N SER A 131 23.43 5.88 6.64
CA SER A 131 24.46 6.61 7.39
C SER A 131 25.53 5.65 7.92
N PRO A 132 26.83 6.01 7.84
CA PRO A 132 27.90 5.22 8.43
C PRO A 132 27.98 5.35 9.95
N ARG A 133 27.27 6.31 10.56
CA ARG A 133 27.31 6.56 12.01
C ARG A 133 26.42 5.56 12.74
N ARG A 134 26.94 4.96 13.81
CA ARG A 134 26.21 3.95 14.60
C ARG A 134 24.96 4.52 15.29
N ASN A 135 25.03 5.76 15.75
CA ASN A 135 23.94 6.43 16.49
C ASN A 135 22.77 6.86 15.60
N ASP A 136 22.97 6.88 14.28
CA ASP A 136 21.98 7.28 13.27
C ASP A 136 21.05 6.12 12.88
N ASN A 137 21.30 4.91 13.41
CA ASN A 137 20.56 3.71 13.08
C ASN A 137 19.98 3.08 14.35
N ASN A 138 18.88 3.66 14.82
CA ASN A 138 18.15 3.20 15.99
C ASN A 138 17.01 2.26 15.59
N VAL A 139 16.27 1.77 16.60
CA VAL A 139 15.15 0.86 16.37
C VAL A 139 14.01 1.58 15.64
N HIS A 140 13.66 2.79 16.06
CA HIS A 140 12.50 3.51 15.53
C HIS A 140 12.89 4.64 14.58
N ASP A 141 14.19 4.91 14.42
CA ASP A 141 14.67 6.08 13.72
C ASP A 141 15.90 5.69 12.88
N LYS A 142 15.86 6.00 11.58
CA LYS A 142 16.94 5.71 10.64
C LYS A 142 17.30 6.99 9.89
N THR A 143 18.56 7.40 9.96
CA THR A 143 19.09 8.54 9.17
C THR A 143 19.93 8.04 8.00
N PHE A 144 19.75 8.67 6.84
CA PHE A 144 20.47 8.37 5.60
C PHE A 144 21.56 9.41 5.34
N ARG A 145 22.48 9.11 4.42
CA ARG A 145 23.66 9.95 4.13
C ARG A 145 23.32 11.34 3.60
N ASP A 146 22.23 11.45 2.86
CA ASP A 146 21.70 12.69 2.32
C ASP A 146 21.00 13.55 3.40
N GLY A 147 20.86 13.02 4.62
CA GLY A 147 20.23 13.71 5.74
C GLY A 147 18.76 13.38 5.94
N SER A 148 18.11 12.70 4.99
CA SER A 148 16.73 12.25 5.16
C SER A 148 16.57 11.26 6.30
N PHE A 149 15.34 11.19 6.80
CA PHE A 149 14.99 10.51 8.03
C PHE A 149 13.76 9.60 7.86
N LEU A 150 13.87 8.35 8.30
CA LEU A 150 12.75 7.41 8.39
C LEU A 150 12.41 7.15 9.86
N LYS A 151 11.19 7.53 10.26
CA LYS A 151 10.61 7.22 11.57
C LYS A 151 9.64 6.05 11.48
N ILE A 152 9.73 5.13 12.43
CA ILE A 152 8.87 3.96 12.56
C ILE A 152 8.18 4.01 13.92
N GLY A 153 6.95 4.51 13.92
CA GLY A 153 6.17 4.82 15.11
C GLY A 153 4.91 3.97 15.29
N TRP A 154 4.07 4.42 16.21
CA TRP A 154 2.78 3.83 16.58
C TRP A 154 1.79 4.96 16.88
N PRO A 155 0.48 4.67 17.05
CA PRO A 155 -0.55 5.70 17.19
C PRO A 155 -0.46 6.31 18.59
N SER A 156 0.32 7.38 18.72
CA SER A 156 0.41 8.22 19.92
C SER A 156 0.56 9.67 19.50
N VAL A 157 0.05 10.59 20.29
CA VAL A 157 0.11 12.03 19.97
C VAL A 157 1.53 12.50 19.75
N ASN A 158 2.49 12.09 20.59
CA ASN A 158 3.89 12.49 20.43
C ASN A 158 4.49 12.12 19.06
N ILE A 159 4.04 11.02 18.45
CA ILE A 159 4.52 10.58 17.13
C ILE A 159 3.75 11.31 16.02
N MET A 160 2.45 11.51 16.21
CA MET A 160 1.54 12.03 15.20
C MET A 160 1.47 13.57 15.14
N SER A 161 1.95 14.27 16.19
CA SER A 161 1.86 15.73 16.31
C SER A 161 3.20 16.48 16.22
N SER A 162 4.33 15.78 16.33
CA SER A 162 5.62 16.42 16.60
C SER A 162 6.38 16.97 15.39
N SER A 163 6.22 16.39 14.20
CA SER A 163 7.06 16.76 13.04
C SER A 163 6.32 16.63 11.71
N ASP A 164 6.68 17.47 10.75
CA ASP A 164 6.20 17.37 9.38
C ASP A 164 6.98 16.30 8.62
N TYR A 165 6.27 15.55 7.79
CA TYR A 165 6.83 14.48 6.97
C TYR A 165 6.28 14.61 5.57
N ARG A 166 7.15 14.55 4.57
CA ARG A 166 6.67 14.56 3.18
C ARG A 166 5.83 13.33 2.88
N PHE A 167 6.21 12.19 3.46
CA PHE A 167 5.51 10.93 3.27
C PHE A 167 5.08 10.32 4.60
N VAL A 168 3.82 9.93 4.71
CA VAL A 168 3.30 9.23 5.90
C VAL A 168 2.59 7.96 5.46
N ALA A 169 2.88 6.84 6.11
CA ALA A 169 2.24 5.56 5.85
C ALA A 169 1.64 4.97 7.13
N LEU A 170 0.35 4.65 7.09
CA LEU A 170 -0.40 4.00 8.16
C LEU A 170 -0.75 2.58 7.71
N THR A 171 -0.39 1.57 8.50
CA THR A 171 -0.54 0.15 8.17
C THR A 171 -1.41 -0.55 9.20
N ASP A 172 -2.24 -1.49 8.74
CA ASP A 172 -3.25 -2.15 9.58
C ASP A 172 -4.14 -1.13 10.32
N TYR A 173 -4.56 -0.08 9.60
CA TYR A 173 -5.31 1.07 10.14
C TYR A 173 -6.57 0.71 10.93
N ASP A 174 -7.27 -0.38 10.58
CA ASP A 174 -8.45 -0.81 11.32
C ASP A 174 -8.12 -1.27 12.75
N ARG A 175 -6.85 -1.55 13.06
CA ARG A 175 -6.37 -1.86 14.40
C ARG A 175 -6.04 -0.63 15.24
N PHE A 176 -6.12 0.58 14.67
CA PHE A 176 -5.81 1.81 15.40
C PHE A 176 -7.00 2.21 16.29
N PRO A 177 -6.75 2.94 17.40
CA PRO A 177 -7.80 3.66 18.09
C PRO A 177 -8.54 4.61 17.14
N GLU A 178 -9.86 4.76 17.31
CA GLU A 178 -10.65 5.71 16.51
C GLU A 178 -10.26 7.17 16.77
N ASN A 179 -9.83 7.43 18.00
CA ASN A 179 -9.36 8.72 18.45
C ASN A 179 -8.04 8.52 19.19
N ILE A 180 -6.95 9.02 18.62
CA ILE A 180 -5.60 8.90 19.18
C ILE A 180 -5.42 10.00 20.22
N ASP A 181 -5.35 9.61 21.49
CA ASP A 181 -5.24 10.47 22.68
C ASP A 181 -6.12 11.75 22.61
N SER A 182 -7.37 11.60 22.15
CA SER A 182 -8.37 12.67 22.05
C SER A 182 -8.14 13.76 20.98
N GLU A 183 -7.15 13.63 20.10
CA GLU A 183 -6.82 14.61 19.04
C GLU A 183 -7.49 14.33 17.68
N GLY A 184 -8.02 13.13 17.47
CA GLY A 184 -8.72 12.73 16.26
C GLY A 184 -8.24 11.40 15.66
N ASP A 185 -8.74 11.09 14.47
CA ASP A 185 -8.40 9.85 13.76
C ASP A 185 -6.99 9.91 13.16
N GLY A 186 -6.35 8.74 13.06
CA GLY A 186 -4.96 8.64 12.61
C GLY A 186 -4.73 9.18 11.19
N PHE A 187 -5.68 9.03 10.27
CA PHE A 187 -5.54 9.55 8.92
C PHE A 187 -5.57 11.08 8.89
N SER A 188 -6.47 11.71 9.62
CA SER A 188 -6.53 13.17 9.73
C SER A 188 -5.27 13.74 10.37
N LEU A 189 -4.75 13.09 11.42
CA LEU A 189 -3.49 13.50 12.05
C LEU A 189 -2.28 13.33 11.12
N ALA A 190 -2.21 12.21 10.39
CA ALA A 190 -1.17 11.94 9.40
C ALA A 190 -1.20 12.95 8.23
N SER A 191 -2.39 13.25 7.69
CA SER A 191 -2.55 14.17 6.56
C SER A 191 -2.13 15.59 6.91
N LYS A 192 -2.28 16.01 8.17
CA LYS A 192 -1.77 17.31 8.64
C LYS A 192 -0.24 17.42 8.50
N ARG A 193 0.50 16.31 8.63
CA ARG A 193 1.98 16.28 8.54
C ARG A 193 2.52 16.46 7.13
N THR A 194 1.72 16.07 6.13
CA THR A 194 2.08 16.18 4.71
C THR A 194 1.64 17.51 4.10
N THR A 195 0.78 18.27 4.79
CA THR A 195 0.14 19.49 4.28
C THR A 195 1.16 20.57 3.89
N THR A 196 2.25 20.72 4.66
CA THR A 196 3.32 21.71 4.36
C THR A 196 4.04 21.43 3.04
N PHE A 197 4.00 20.19 2.56
CA PHE A 197 4.60 19.78 1.28
C PHE A 197 3.65 19.92 0.08
N MET A 198 2.42 20.42 0.28
CA MET A 198 1.41 20.64 -0.76
C MET A 198 1.25 19.40 -1.66
N SER A 199 1.25 19.55 -2.99
CA SER A 199 1.12 18.43 -3.95
C SER A 199 2.29 17.45 -3.96
N ALA A 200 3.36 17.70 -3.18
CA ALA A 200 4.49 16.79 -3.03
C ALA A 200 4.39 15.91 -1.79
N GLY A 201 3.44 16.21 -0.88
CA GLY A 201 3.12 15.40 0.28
C GLY A 201 2.18 14.25 -0.09
N MET A 202 2.34 13.09 0.55
CA MET A 202 1.50 11.90 0.28
C MET A 202 1.25 11.10 1.56
N THR A 203 -0.01 10.71 1.76
CA THR A 203 -0.42 9.83 2.86
C THR A 203 -0.93 8.49 2.35
N LEU A 204 -0.25 7.40 2.70
CA LEU A 204 -0.71 6.04 2.43
C LEU A 204 -1.44 5.48 3.64
N VAL A 205 -2.58 4.83 3.41
CA VAL A 205 -3.25 4.00 4.42
C VAL A 205 -3.56 2.66 3.82
N GLU A 206 -3.10 1.58 4.45
CA GLU A 206 -3.47 0.22 4.07
C GLU A 206 -4.01 -0.56 5.27
N SER A 207 -5.05 -1.36 5.05
CA SER A 207 -5.60 -2.22 6.09
C SER A 207 -6.43 -3.35 5.50
N SER A 208 -6.58 -4.41 6.29
CA SER A 208 -7.67 -5.36 6.11
C SER A 208 -8.92 -4.81 6.79
N PRO A 209 -10.11 -4.81 6.14
CA PRO A 209 -11.32 -4.29 6.75
C PRO A 209 -11.78 -5.23 7.87
N GLY A 210 -12.12 -4.67 9.03
CA GLY A 210 -12.53 -5.45 10.20
C GLY A 210 -13.47 -4.74 11.16
N ARG A 211 -13.99 -3.56 10.80
CA ARG A 211 -14.94 -2.80 11.62
C ARG A 211 -16.39 -3.06 11.24
N ASP A 212 -17.26 -2.89 12.23
CA ASP A 212 -18.70 -3.12 12.07
C ASP A 212 -19.35 -2.08 11.14
N ILE A 213 -20.43 -2.51 10.50
CA ILE A 213 -21.27 -1.63 9.68
C ILE A 213 -22.09 -0.75 10.62
N CYS A 214 -21.92 0.57 10.51
CA CYS A 214 -22.56 1.55 11.38
C CYS A 214 -24.06 1.72 11.11
N ASP A 215 -24.54 1.33 9.92
CA ASP A 215 -25.95 1.40 9.54
C ASP A 215 -26.45 0.05 8.99
N SER A 216 -27.26 -0.64 9.78
CA SER A 216 -27.85 -1.94 9.43
C SER A 216 -28.88 -1.87 8.30
N LYS A 217 -29.46 -0.67 8.05
CA LYS A 217 -30.41 -0.45 6.95
C LYS A 217 -29.71 -0.06 5.66
N TRP A 218 -28.38 0.08 5.68
CA TRP A 218 -27.64 0.47 4.50
C TRP A 218 -27.91 -0.46 3.31
N ARG A 219 -27.99 0.15 2.13
CA ARG A 219 -28.09 -0.52 0.84
C ARG A 219 -27.08 0.12 -0.09
N ARG A 220 -26.30 -0.73 -0.74
CA ARG A 220 -25.27 -0.34 -1.71
C ARG A 220 -25.93 0.45 -2.85
N LYS A 221 -25.50 1.70 -3.08
CA LYS A 221 -26.02 2.56 -4.15
C LYS A 221 -25.23 2.43 -5.46
N SER A 222 -23.95 2.08 -5.38
CA SER A 222 -23.09 1.83 -6.55
C SER A 222 -22.31 0.53 -6.38
N PRO A 223 -21.89 -0.15 -7.46
CA PRO A 223 -21.08 -1.37 -7.37
C PRO A 223 -19.73 -1.18 -6.66
N HIS A 224 -19.28 0.06 -6.50
CA HIS A 224 -17.99 0.41 -5.90
C HIS A 224 -18.14 1.07 -4.51
N GLU A 225 -19.35 1.29 -4.03
CA GLU A 225 -19.58 1.85 -2.70
C GLU A 225 -19.34 0.79 -1.62
N ALA A 226 -18.48 1.09 -0.65
CA ALA A 226 -18.29 0.27 0.53
C ALA A 226 -19.39 0.54 1.58
N PRO A 227 -19.72 -0.44 2.43
CA PRO A 227 -20.63 -0.20 3.54
C PRO A 227 -20.09 0.92 4.45
N PRO A 228 -20.99 1.67 5.12
CA PRO A 228 -20.58 2.69 6.07
C PRO A 228 -20.01 2.02 7.32
N THR A 229 -18.72 2.16 7.52
CA THR A 229 -18.01 1.75 8.73
C THR A 229 -17.17 2.93 9.23
N THR A 230 -16.57 2.82 10.42
CA THR A 230 -15.37 3.59 10.76
C THR A 230 -14.13 2.94 10.11
N GLY A 231 -12.94 3.55 10.23
CA GLY A 231 -11.69 2.91 9.74
C GLY A 231 -11.50 2.97 8.22
N ILE A 232 -10.86 1.95 7.64
CA ILE A 232 -10.32 1.97 6.27
C ILE A 232 -11.41 2.06 5.20
N LEU A 233 -12.56 1.40 5.35
CA LEU A 233 -13.65 1.50 4.36
C LEU A 233 -14.28 2.88 4.35
N SER A 234 -14.28 3.58 5.49
CA SER A 234 -14.68 4.99 5.56
C SER A 234 -13.75 5.88 4.71
N LEU A 235 -12.44 5.63 4.77
CA LEU A 235 -11.44 6.34 3.98
C LEU A 235 -11.54 5.99 2.50
N TYR A 236 -11.78 4.71 2.19
CA TYR A 236 -12.01 4.26 0.83
C TYR A 236 -13.17 5.00 0.16
N ASN A 237 -14.28 5.16 0.89
CA ASN A 237 -15.48 5.83 0.40
C ASN A 237 -15.28 7.33 0.11
N ARG A 238 -14.25 7.98 0.68
CA ARG A 238 -13.85 9.38 0.41
C ARG A 238 -13.06 9.53 -0.91
N GLY A 239 -12.46 8.45 -1.40
CA GLY A 239 -11.67 8.45 -2.63
C GLY A 239 -12.45 8.27 -3.91
N ASP A 240 -11.75 7.89 -4.97
CA ASP A 240 -12.28 7.60 -6.31
C ASP A 240 -12.84 6.16 -6.47
N ARG A 241 -12.75 5.35 -5.41
CA ARG A 241 -13.42 4.05 -5.24
C ARG A 241 -13.14 3.07 -6.38
N ARG A 242 -11.90 2.62 -6.47
CA ARG A 242 -11.46 1.60 -7.43
C ARG A 242 -11.77 0.20 -6.91
N ARG A 243 -12.26 -0.67 -7.80
CA ARG A 243 -12.48 -2.09 -7.55
C ARG A 243 -11.71 -2.93 -8.56
N TRP A 244 -11.29 -4.12 -8.15
CA TRP A 244 -10.52 -5.03 -8.99
C TRP A 244 -11.44 -5.88 -9.86
N TYR A 245 -11.18 -5.91 -11.17
CA TYR A 245 -11.96 -6.68 -12.13
C TYR A 245 -11.09 -7.72 -12.83
N TRP A 246 -11.65 -8.89 -13.08
CA TRP A 246 -11.05 -9.94 -13.89
C TRP A 246 -11.75 -10.06 -15.25
N PRO A 247 -11.01 -10.23 -16.37
CA PRO A 247 -11.61 -10.64 -17.62
C PRO A 247 -12.04 -12.10 -17.53
N CYS A 248 -13.29 -12.41 -17.87
CA CYS A 248 -13.73 -13.79 -17.89
C CYS A 248 -12.98 -14.58 -18.98
N PRO A 249 -12.38 -15.75 -18.67
CA PRO A 249 -11.66 -16.55 -19.66
C PRO A 249 -12.58 -17.21 -20.71
N HIS A 250 -13.90 -17.17 -20.49
CA HIS A 250 -14.88 -17.80 -21.37
C HIS A 250 -15.53 -16.82 -22.34
N CYS A 251 -15.95 -15.64 -21.86
CA CYS A 251 -16.66 -14.65 -22.67
C CYS A 251 -15.92 -13.31 -22.84
N GLY A 252 -14.80 -13.10 -22.15
CA GLY A 252 -14.04 -11.83 -22.17
C GLY A 252 -14.65 -10.70 -21.33
N GLU A 253 -15.91 -10.80 -20.92
CA GLU A 253 -16.55 -9.79 -20.08
C GLU A 253 -15.88 -9.68 -18.71
N TYR A 254 -15.73 -8.44 -18.24
CA TYR A 254 -15.09 -8.16 -16.96
C TYR A 254 -16.10 -8.23 -15.81
N PHE A 255 -15.65 -8.73 -14.66
CA PHE A 255 -16.46 -8.81 -13.45
C PHE A 255 -15.60 -8.72 -12.18
N GLN A 256 -16.23 -8.34 -11.06
CA GLN A 256 -15.55 -8.34 -9.75
C GLN A 256 -15.51 -9.76 -9.19
N PRO A 257 -14.34 -10.31 -8.80
CA PRO A 257 -14.22 -11.61 -8.13
C PRO A 257 -14.63 -11.50 -6.65
N ALA A 258 -15.90 -11.19 -6.40
CA ALA A 258 -16.47 -10.97 -5.08
C ALA A 258 -17.25 -12.20 -4.58
N MET A 259 -17.60 -12.19 -3.29
CA MET A 259 -18.40 -13.26 -2.64
C MET A 259 -19.73 -13.53 -3.36
N ASP A 260 -20.34 -12.51 -3.96
CA ASP A 260 -21.59 -12.64 -4.73
C ASP A 260 -21.45 -13.61 -5.92
N ALA A 261 -20.25 -13.71 -6.51
CA ALA A 261 -19.94 -14.61 -7.62
C ALA A 261 -19.43 -15.99 -7.17
N MET A 262 -19.17 -16.20 -5.87
CA MET A 262 -18.62 -17.44 -5.33
C MET A 262 -19.71 -18.42 -4.92
N THR A 263 -19.64 -19.65 -5.43
CA THR A 263 -20.62 -20.71 -5.19
C THR A 263 -19.95 -22.08 -5.03
N GLY A 264 -20.73 -23.16 -4.96
CA GLY A 264 -20.26 -24.55 -4.89
C GLY A 264 -20.00 -25.08 -3.48
N TYR A 265 -19.79 -24.20 -2.50
CA TYR A 265 -19.40 -24.58 -1.14
C TYR A 265 -20.56 -24.64 -0.12
N ARG A 266 -21.74 -24.10 -0.43
CA ARG A 266 -22.80 -23.84 0.57
C ARG A 266 -23.47 -25.09 1.16
N ASN A 267 -23.46 -26.20 0.43
CA ASN A 267 -24.13 -27.44 0.83
C ASN A 267 -23.17 -28.48 1.43
N GLU A 268 -21.89 -28.14 1.56
CA GLU A 268 -20.86 -29.04 2.08
C GLU A 268 -20.57 -28.69 3.55
N PRO A 269 -20.94 -29.56 4.51
CA PRO A 269 -20.72 -29.31 5.92
C PRO A 269 -19.24 -29.40 6.34
N ASP A 270 -18.40 -30.13 5.59
CA ASP A 270 -16.98 -30.23 5.88
C ASP A 270 -16.22 -29.01 5.32
N PRO A 271 -15.53 -28.21 6.16
CA PRO A 271 -14.85 -27.00 5.69
C PRO A 271 -13.74 -27.24 4.66
N PHE A 272 -13.07 -28.40 4.69
CA PHE A 272 -12.02 -28.72 3.72
C PHE A 272 -12.62 -29.01 2.36
N LYS A 273 -13.61 -29.89 2.29
CA LYS A 273 -14.35 -30.18 1.05
C LYS A 273 -15.06 -28.95 0.50
N ALA A 274 -15.64 -28.12 1.38
CA ALA A 274 -16.29 -26.87 0.98
C ALA A 274 -15.28 -25.90 0.33
N SER A 275 -14.05 -25.82 0.86
CA SER A 275 -12.99 -25.01 0.28
C SER A 275 -12.52 -25.53 -1.08
N GLU A 276 -12.47 -26.84 -1.28
CA GLU A 276 -12.10 -27.45 -2.57
C GLU A 276 -13.20 -27.29 -3.63
N ALA A 277 -14.46 -27.35 -3.20
CA ALA A 277 -15.64 -27.19 -4.06
C ALA A 277 -15.95 -25.73 -4.42
N ALA A 278 -15.30 -24.74 -3.78
CA ALA A 278 -15.57 -23.34 -4.04
C ALA A 278 -15.03 -22.88 -5.40
N TYR A 279 -15.90 -22.30 -6.23
CA TYR A 279 -15.52 -21.69 -7.51
C TYR A 279 -16.30 -20.40 -7.75
N LEU A 280 -15.82 -19.59 -8.71
CA LEU A 280 -16.54 -18.42 -9.17
C LEU A 280 -17.39 -18.77 -10.40
N LEU A 281 -18.61 -18.24 -10.46
CA LEU A 281 -19.42 -18.20 -11.67
C LEU A 281 -19.34 -16.81 -12.29
N CYS A 282 -19.03 -16.76 -13.59
CA CYS A 282 -19.10 -15.50 -14.31
C CYS A 282 -20.57 -15.00 -14.34
N PRO A 283 -20.84 -13.74 -13.93
CA PRO A 283 -22.20 -13.20 -13.95
C PRO A 283 -22.76 -12.98 -15.36
N HIS A 284 -21.92 -13.02 -16.39
CA HIS A 284 -22.31 -12.75 -17.78
C HIS A 284 -22.61 -14.02 -18.58
N CYS A 285 -21.79 -15.08 -18.41
CA CYS A 285 -21.91 -16.32 -19.19
C CYS A 285 -22.11 -17.58 -18.34
N SER A 286 -22.13 -17.45 -17.01
CA SER A 286 -22.20 -18.57 -16.07
C SER A 286 -21.05 -19.58 -16.20
N GLY A 287 -19.95 -19.22 -16.85
CA GLY A 287 -18.76 -20.05 -16.96
C GLY A 287 -18.09 -20.24 -15.60
N ILE A 288 -17.68 -21.48 -15.30
CA ILE A 288 -17.01 -21.86 -14.05
C ILE A 288 -15.54 -21.43 -14.10
N ILE A 289 -15.08 -20.76 -13.04
CA ILE A 289 -13.71 -20.31 -12.87
C ILE A 289 -13.17 -20.91 -11.56
N THR A 290 -12.23 -21.85 -11.71
CA THR A 290 -11.57 -22.55 -10.61
C THR A 290 -10.43 -21.72 -10.01
N ALA A 291 -9.98 -22.11 -8.81
CA ALA A 291 -8.90 -21.44 -8.10
C ALA A 291 -7.56 -21.42 -8.85
N GLU A 292 -7.30 -22.38 -9.75
CA GLU A 292 -6.05 -22.47 -10.52
C GLU A 292 -5.86 -21.27 -11.46
N LYS A 293 -6.96 -20.73 -11.99
CA LYS A 293 -6.96 -19.57 -12.90
C LYS A 293 -6.65 -18.26 -12.15
N LYS A 294 -6.65 -18.25 -10.82
CA LYS A 294 -6.46 -17.03 -10.01
C LYS A 294 -5.18 -16.27 -10.35
N ARG A 295 -4.07 -16.97 -10.64
CA ARG A 295 -2.80 -16.30 -10.97
C ARG A 295 -2.90 -15.58 -12.31
N GLU A 296 -3.36 -16.28 -13.34
CA GLU A 296 -3.58 -15.75 -14.68
C GLU A 296 -4.53 -14.54 -14.67
N LEU A 297 -5.68 -14.69 -14.00
CA LEU A 297 -6.70 -13.64 -13.93
C LEU A 297 -6.25 -12.42 -13.12
N ASN A 298 -5.42 -12.60 -12.09
CA ASN A 298 -4.79 -11.46 -11.42
C ASN A 298 -3.76 -10.76 -12.32
N SER A 299 -3.00 -11.48 -13.13
CA SER A 299 -2.08 -10.85 -14.08
C SER A 299 -2.80 -10.03 -15.15
N ALA A 300 -4.02 -10.42 -15.53
CA ALA A 300 -4.87 -9.71 -16.48
C ALA A 300 -5.89 -8.74 -15.82
N GLY A 301 -5.87 -8.62 -14.50
CA GLY A 301 -6.85 -7.83 -13.76
C GLY A 301 -6.63 -6.32 -13.92
N VAL A 302 -7.72 -5.57 -13.77
CA VAL A 302 -7.73 -4.10 -13.95
C VAL A 302 -8.44 -3.43 -12.78
N TRP A 303 -7.91 -2.30 -12.32
CA TRP A 303 -8.61 -1.40 -11.42
C TRP A 303 -9.56 -0.51 -12.20
N LEU A 304 -10.85 -0.56 -11.87
CA LEU A 304 -11.87 0.29 -12.46
C LEU A 304 -12.35 1.31 -11.44
N ARG A 305 -12.39 2.61 -11.78
CA ARG A 305 -12.92 3.66 -10.89
C ARG A 305 -14.45 3.66 -10.88
N GLU A 306 -15.06 4.16 -9.81
CA GLU A 306 -16.52 4.37 -9.79
C GLU A 306 -16.94 5.30 -10.93
N GLY A 307 -18.01 4.94 -11.65
CA GLY A 307 -18.50 5.68 -12.82
C GLY A 307 -17.91 5.21 -14.16
N GLN A 308 -16.87 4.38 -14.13
CA GLN A 308 -16.33 3.75 -15.34
C GLN A 308 -16.95 2.39 -15.60
N VAL A 309 -16.93 2.00 -16.88
CA VAL A 309 -17.31 0.67 -17.38
C VAL A 309 -16.20 0.19 -18.30
N ILE A 310 -15.95 -1.11 -18.32
CA ILE A 310 -14.96 -1.75 -19.19
C ILE A 310 -15.66 -2.79 -20.06
N ASP A 311 -15.41 -2.77 -21.36
CA ASP A 311 -15.95 -3.74 -22.31
C ASP A 311 -15.09 -5.02 -22.39
N ARG A 312 -15.59 -6.06 -23.07
CA ARG A 312 -14.84 -7.32 -23.31
C ARG A 312 -13.51 -7.17 -24.05
N ASN A 313 -13.27 -6.04 -24.72
CA ASN A 313 -12.01 -5.76 -25.42
C ASN A 313 -11.02 -5.00 -24.52
N GLY A 314 -11.41 -4.68 -23.27
CA GLY A 314 -10.60 -3.93 -22.32
C GLY A 314 -10.69 -2.42 -22.47
N ASN A 315 -11.60 -1.89 -23.29
CA ASN A 315 -11.78 -0.44 -23.45
C ASN A 315 -12.57 0.11 -22.26
N VAL A 316 -11.98 1.08 -21.57
CA VAL A 316 -12.61 1.77 -20.44
C VAL A 316 -13.33 3.03 -20.93
N SER A 317 -14.59 3.19 -20.54
CA SER A 317 -15.43 4.35 -20.84
C SER A 317 -16.18 4.81 -19.58
N GLY A 318 -16.93 5.92 -19.68
CA GLY A 318 -17.66 6.52 -18.55
C GLY A 318 -16.89 7.62 -17.82
N GLU A 319 -17.60 8.43 -17.03
CA GLU A 319 -16.99 9.53 -16.27
C GLU A 319 -16.51 9.01 -14.90
N PRO A 320 -15.20 9.02 -14.62
CA PRO A 320 -14.68 8.54 -13.35
C PRO A 320 -15.00 9.51 -12.21
N ARG A 321 -15.32 8.96 -11.04
CA ARG A 321 -15.39 9.72 -9.78
C ARG A 321 -14.09 10.49 -9.57
N ARG A 322 -14.20 11.81 -9.39
CA ARG A 322 -13.07 12.68 -9.09
C ARG A 322 -12.83 12.74 -7.59
N SER A 323 -11.59 12.53 -7.17
CA SER A 323 -11.16 12.74 -5.79
C SER A 323 -9.66 12.99 -5.76
N ARG A 324 -9.19 13.70 -4.72
CA ARG A 324 -7.75 13.81 -4.39
C ARG A 324 -7.23 12.60 -3.62
N ILE A 325 -8.08 11.60 -3.38
CA ILE A 325 -7.70 10.34 -2.75
C ILE A 325 -7.88 9.21 -3.77
N ALA A 326 -6.79 8.55 -4.13
CA ALA A 326 -6.86 7.31 -4.90
C ALA A 326 -7.18 6.16 -3.95
N SER A 327 -8.37 5.58 -4.04
CA SER A 327 -8.80 4.53 -3.12
C SER A 327 -9.08 3.21 -3.83
N PHE A 328 -8.54 2.12 -3.30
CA PHE A 328 -8.55 0.80 -3.91
C PHE A 328 -9.16 -0.20 -2.92
N TRP A 329 -10.06 -1.05 -3.41
CA TRP A 329 -10.62 -2.14 -2.62
C TRP A 329 -10.66 -3.44 -3.42
N MET A 330 -9.77 -4.36 -3.04
CA MET A 330 -9.68 -5.71 -3.59
C MET A 330 -10.65 -6.66 -2.90
#